data_AF-A0A9N9H0V2-F1
#
_entry.id   AF-A0A9N9H0V2-F1
#
_cell.length_a   1.000
_cell.length_b   1.000
_cell.length_c   1.000
_cell.angle_alpha   90.00
_cell.angle_beta   90.00
_cell.angle_gamma   90.00
#
_symmetry.space_group_name_H-M   'P 1'
#
loop_
_entity.id
_entity.type
_entity.pdbx_description
1 polymer ?
#
loop_
_entity_poly.entity_id
_entity_poly.type
_entity_poly.pdbx_seq_one_letter_code
_entity_poly.pdbx_strand_id
1 'polypeptide(L)'
;FRLERRGADIKIPELQLPDHKLQLPDIKSDVVTQVGCRIRVGTKLLLTIDNVVTLIRETADALVSTGLRDLGYKYLNLDDCWMKSRSFFGEINYDNDKFPSGMKNLSDYIHERGLLFGIYSSAGFWTCQRRPGSLFREDIDAQSYASWGVDYLKYDNCYNLALDATGRPILYSICNWGEQDPWTWGAGIGNSWRTTGDINDVYRVNKKQDPRHCNPCGMLEILDSTVGLEGYSKPGGFNDLDMLEVGNGGMTHEEYKTHFSLWAALKSPLIIGCDVRNLTDGTRDILSNAEIIAVNQDPLGQSAKLVFRKDNSYDVWAGKLSEEYGLQNGVAILFNRGDTPQNVTMPFSLLQPFFQKYSTDNKTNNTNGTSNEVMVFSARDLWLKEELGIWVQEVTTYNIPSHGVVVLKLTLVYWGDDDEAQKLLKSPKYNGTSIHYNNGTSSNIHKRRTFINKRW
;
A
#
# COMPACT_ATOMS: atom_id res chain seq x y z
N PHE A 1 38.21 8.52 -22.56
CA PHE A 1 38.86 7.62 -23.52
C PHE A 1 37.79 6.99 -24.41
N ARG A 2 37.99 6.88 -25.73
CA ARG A 2 37.23 5.94 -26.56
C ARG A 2 37.87 4.56 -26.40
N LEU A 3 37.06 3.52 -26.27
CA LEU A 3 37.51 2.12 -26.37
C LEU A 3 36.70 1.45 -27.49
N GLU A 4 37.40 0.95 -28.49
CA GLU A 4 36.81 0.26 -29.64
C GLU A 4 36.53 -1.20 -29.26
N ARG A 5 35.34 -1.72 -29.61
CA ARG A 5 35.09 -3.16 -29.55
C ARG A 5 35.89 -3.84 -30.66
N ARG A 6 36.91 -4.64 -30.29
CA ARG A 6 37.38 -5.76 -31.12
C ARG A 6 36.73 -7.03 -30.61
N GLY A 7 36.14 -7.80 -31.52
CA GLY A 7 35.49 -9.06 -31.19
C GLY A 7 36.50 -10.17 -30.88
N ALA A 8 36.15 -11.05 -29.96
CA ALA A 8 36.74 -12.36 -29.76
C ALA A 8 35.61 -13.31 -29.35
N ASP A 9 35.28 -14.29 -30.21
CA ASP A 9 34.20 -15.23 -29.95
C ASP A 9 34.61 -16.25 -28.89
N ILE A 10 34.23 -16.00 -27.63
CA ILE A 10 34.34 -16.96 -26.54
C ILE A 10 33.05 -17.76 -26.47
N LYS A 11 33.05 -18.98 -27.01
CA LYS A 11 31.96 -19.94 -26.79
C LYS A 11 31.97 -20.43 -25.35
N ILE A 12 31.01 -19.96 -24.56
CA ILE A 12 30.69 -20.52 -23.25
C ILE A 12 29.95 -21.85 -23.47
N PRO A 13 30.30 -22.96 -22.78
CA PRO A 13 29.54 -24.20 -22.84
C PRO A 13 28.15 -24.04 -22.21
N GLU A 14 27.11 -24.62 -22.83
CA GLU A 14 25.79 -24.70 -22.19
C GLU A 14 25.83 -25.61 -20.96
N LEU A 15 25.58 -25.04 -19.79
CA LEU A 15 25.42 -25.80 -18.55
C LEU A 15 23.97 -26.31 -18.49
N GLN A 16 23.75 -27.58 -18.84
CA GLN A 16 22.43 -28.21 -18.67
C GLN A 16 22.14 -28.41 -17.17
N LEU A 17 21.30 -27.53 -16.61
CA LEU A 17 20.71 -27.73 -15.30
C LEU A 17 19.61 -28.81 -15.37
N PRO A 18 19.49 -29.69 -14.36
CA PRO A 18 18.54 -30.81 -14.39
C PRO A 18 17.09 -30.34 -14.25
N ASP A 19 16.20 -31.00 -15.00
CA ASP A 19 14.79 -30.60 -15.21
C ASP A 19 13.87 -30.96 -14.01
N HIS A 20 14.18 -30.42 -12.82
CA HIS A 20 13.33 -30.49 -11.64
C HIS A 20 12.34 -29.32 -11.62
N LYS A 21 11.21 -29.51 -12.31
CA LYS A 21 10.07 -28.57 -12.32
C LYS A 21 9.35 -28.52 -10.98
N LEU A 22 9.94 -27.84 -10.00
CA LEU A 22 9.16 -27.15 -8.98
C LEU A 22 8.35 -26.05 -9.68
N GLN A 23 7.02 -26.09 -9.57
CA GLN A 23 6.19 -24.97 -10.01
C GLN A 23 6.33 -23.84 -8.98
N LEU A 24 7.28 -22.95 -9.24
CA LEU A 24 7.38 -21.67 -8.53
C LEU A 24 6.21 -20.77 -8.97
N PRO A 25 5.58 -19.99 -8.06
CA PRO A 25 4.52 -19.06 -8.44
C PRO A 25 5.01 -18.00 -9.44
N ASP A 26 4.14 -17.55 -10.35
CA ASP A 26 4.44 -16.40 -11.20
C ASP A 26 4.21 -15.10 -10.41
N ILE A 27 5.27 -14.65 -9.74
CA ILE A 27 5.29 -13.42 -8.94
C ILE A 27 4.92 -12.17 -9.78
N LYS A 28 4.95 -12.24 -11.12
CA LYS A 28 4.58 -11.12 -11.98
C LYS A 28 3.08 -10.98 -12.23
N SER A 29 2.28 -12.05 -12.10
CA SER A 29 0.82 -11.98 -12.33
C SER A 29 -0.01 -11.81 -11.06
N ASP A 30 0.41 -12.44 -9.96
CA ASP A 30 -0.51 -12.73 -8.85
C ASP A 30 -0.44 -11.71 -7.68
N VAL A 31 0.48 -10.75 -7.73
CA VAL A 31 0.65 -9.75 -6.65
C VAL A 31 -0.29 -8.55 -6.85
N VAL A 32 -1.33 -8.50 -6.02
CA VAL A 32 -2.33 -7.40 -6.00
C VAL A 32 -1.85 -6.18 -5.22
N THR A 33 -1.03 -6.37 -4.19
CA THR A 33 -0.19 -5.35 -3.52
C THR A 33 0.69 -6.05 -2.47
N GLN A 34 1.81 -5.45 -2.10
CA GLN A 34 2.73 -6.01 -1.09
C GLN A 34 2.26 -5.72 0.34
N VAL A 35 2.34 -6.70 1.24
CA VAL A 35 1.95 -6.55 2.66
C VAL A 35 2.99 -7.26 3.54
N GLY A 36 3.57 -6.56 4.52
CA GLY A 36 4.75 -7.06 5.26
C GLY A 36 5.24 -6.16 6.39
N CYS A 37 6.47 -6.38 6.86
CA CYS A 37 7.10 -5.67 7.99
C CYS A 37 8.59 -5.42 7.68
N ARG A 38 9.14 -4.25 8.06
CA ARG A 38 10.54 -3.85 7.81
C ARG A 38 11.33 -3.74 9.12
N ILE A 39 12.40 -4.51 9.26
CA ILE A 39 13.32 -4.46 10.41
C ILE A 39 14.57 -3.66 10.04
N ARG A 40 14.76 -2.49 10.65
CA ARG A 40 15.96 -1.65 10.49
C ARG A 40 17.08 -2.14 11.43
N VAL A 41 18.22 -2.60 10.91
CA VAL A 41 19.39 -2.97 11.75
C VAL A 41 20.24 -1.72 12.03
N GLY A 42 20.39 -1.37 13.31
CA GLY A 42 21.12 -0.16 13.71
C GLY A 42 22.63 -0.20 13.42
N THR A 43 23.21 0.98 13.16
CA THR A 43 24.66 1.18 12.99
C THR A 43 25.45 1.25 14.30
N LYS A 44 24.78 1.33 15.46
CA LYS A 44 25.43 1.39 16.78
C LYS A 44 26.13 0.07 17.13
N LEU A 45 27.33 0.20 17.69
CA LEU A 45 28.19 -0.88 18.20
C LEU A 45 27.65 -1.63 19.45
N LEU A 46 26.34 -1.55 19.70
CA LEU A 46 25.67 -1.95 20.95
C LEU A 46 24.59 -3.04 20.77
N LEU A 47 24.37 -3.51 19.54
CA LEU A 47 23.62 -4.73 19.31
C LEU A 47 24.60 -5.90 19.31
N THR A 48 24.51 -6.76 20.34
CA THR A 48 25.23 -8.04 20.39
C THR A 48 24.68 -9.00 19.33
N ILE A 49 25.45 -10.06 19.09
CA ILE A 49 25.12 -11.20 18.22
C ILE A 49 23.65 -11.64 18.41
N ASP A 50 23.33 -12.02 19.64
CA ASP A 50 22.03 -12.58 19.99
C ASP A 50 20.89 -11.57 19.78
N ASN A 51 21.13 -10.28 20.03
CA ASN A 51 20.10 -9.24 19.92
C ASN A 51 19.56 -9.07 18.49
N VAL A 52 20.39 -9.29 17.45
CA VAL A 52 19.94 -9.11 16.05
C VAL A 52 19.10 -10.30 15.59
N VAL A 53 19.59 -11.53 15.76
CA VAL A 53 18.81 -12.73 15.37
C VAL A 53 17.58 -12.91 16.27
N THR A 54 17.69 -12.65 17.58
CA THR A 54 16.54 -12.72 18.50
C THR A 54 15.47 -11.68 18.14
N LEU A 55 15.84 -10.42 17.84
CA LEU A 55 14.88 -9.42 17.34
C LEU A 55 14.12 -9.92 16.12
N ILE A 56 14.83 -10.45 15.10
CA ILE A 56 14.19 -10.94 13.87
C ILE A 56 13.27 -12.14 14.15
N ARG A 57 13.72 -13.07 15.00
CA ARG A 57 12.93 -14.25 15.40
C ARG A 57 11.68 -13.87 16.20
N GLU A 58 11.81 -13.02 17.22
CA GLU A 58 10.70 -12.49 18.00
C GLU A 58 9.72 -11.68 17.13
N THR A 59 10.20 -10.90 16.15
CA THR A 59 9.32 -10.22 15.18
C THR A 59 8.57 -11.22 14.30
N ALA A 60 9.19 -12.31 13.87
CA ALA A 60 8.52 -13.38 13.14
C ALA A 60 7.45 -14.08 13.99
N ASP A 61 7.77 -14.42 15.24
CA ASP A 61 6.82 -15.00 16.21
C ASP A 61 5.70 -14.02 16.59
N ALA A 62 5.97 -12.71 16.63
CA ALA A 62 4.98 -11.66 16.84
C ALA A 62 4.02 -11.51 15.66
N LEU A 63 4.49 -11.53 14.40
CA LEU A 63 3.61 -11.50 13.21
C LEU A 63 2.64 -12.69 13.18
N VAL A 64 3.05 -13.85 13.68
CA VAL A 64 2.17 -15.02 13.85
C VAL A 64 1.21 -14.81 15.02
N SER A 65 1.71 -14.53 16.23
CA SER A 65 0.89 -14.50 17.45
C SER A 65 -0.07 -13.31 17.54
N THR A 66 0.19 -12.21 16.83
CA THR A 66 -0.75 -11.08 16.67
C THR A 66 -1.80 -11.31 15.59
N GLY A 67 -1.71 -12.39 14.80
CA GLY A 67 -2.57 -12.69 13.67
C GLY A 67 -2.27 -11.89 12.39
N LEU A 68 -1.29 -10.98 12.41
CA LEU A 68 -0.96 -10.14 11.25
C LEU A 68 -0.54 -10.95 10.01
N ARG A 69 0.23 -12.04 10.18
CA ARG A 69 0.56 -12.97 9.07
C ARG A 69 -0.69 -13.41 8.30
N ASP A 70 -1.75 -13.75 9.04
CA ASP A 70 -2.98 -14.33 8.48
C ASP A 70 -3.90 -13.28 7.83
N LEU A 71 -3.66 -11.99 8.14
CA LEU A 71 -4.19 -10.84 7.40
C LEU A 71 -3.34 -10.43 6.18
N GLY A 72 -2.26 -11.16 5.90
CA GLY A 72 -1.43 -10.97 4.70
C GLY A 72 -0.03 -10.39 4.93
N TYR A 73 0.32 -9.99 6.16
CA TYR A 73 1.66 -9.46 6.51
C TYR A 73 2.71 -10.58 6.51
N LYS A 74 3.08 -11.06 5.31
CA LYS A 74 3.90 -12.25 5.10
C LYS A 74 5.37 -11.93 4.88
N TYR A 75 5.71 -10.82 4.24
CA TYR A 75 7.09 -10.43 4.00
C TYR A 75 7.73 -9.85 5.26
N LEU A 76 8.79 -10.48 5.76
CA LEU A 76 9.64 -9.94 6.82
C LEU A 76 10.96 -9.47 6.18
N ASN A 77 11.11 -8.16 6.07
CA ASN A 77 12.16 -7.51 5.27
C ASN A 77 13.27 -6.95 6.16
N LEU A 78 14.48 -7.49 6.00
CA LEU A 78 15.70 -7.02 6.65
C LEU A 78 16.33 -5.86 5.85
N ASP A 79 16.45 -4.69 6.46
CA ASP A 79 17.01 -3.48 5.83
C ASP A 79 18.56 -3.43 5.91
N ASP A 80 19.19 -2.28 5.64
CA ASP A 80 20.65 -2.08 5.58
C ASP A 80 21.40 -2.55 6.87
N CYS A 81 22.73 -2.67 6.76
CA CYS A 81 23.67 -3.10 7.80
C CYS A 81 23.67 -4.60 8.15
N TRP A 82 23.12 -5.48 7.30
CA TRP A 82 23.32 -6.93 7.42
C TRP A 82 24.64 -7.42 6.81
N MET A 83 25.19 -6.74 5.79
CA MET A 83 26.45 -7.11 5.13
C MET A 83 27.69 -6.72 5.93
N LYS A 84 28.78 -7.48 5.76
CA LYS A 84 30.11 -7.19 6.33
C LYS A 84 31.18 -6.90 5.29
N SER A 85 31.28 -7.72 4.25
CA SER A 85 32.37 -7.67 3.26
C SER A 85 31.97 -8.35 1.95
N ARG A 86 32.95 -8.54 1.04
CA ARG A 86 32.85 -9.47 -0.10
C ARG A 86 33.93 -10.55 0.02
N SER A 87 33.69 -11.71 -0.56
CA SER A 87 34.69 -12.77 -0.70
C SER A 87 35.78 -12.38 -1.72
N PHE A 88 36.85 -13.17 -1.84
CA PHE A 88 37.86 -12.98 -2.89
C PHE A 88 37.27 -13.15 -4.30
N PHE A 89 36.26 -14.01 -4.47
CA PHE A 89 35.53 -14.19 -5.73
C PHE A 89 34.46 -13.11 -5.97
N GLY A 90 34.28 -12.20 -5.02
CA GLY A 90 33.38 -11.04 -5.13
C GLY A 90 31.99 -11.27 -4.55
N GLU A 91 31.66 -12.46 -4.05
CA GLU A 91 30.36 -12.79 -3.43
C GLU A 91 30.09 -11.90 -2.20
N ILE A 92 28.84 -11.49 -1.99
CA ILE A 92 28.47 -10.67 -0.82
C ILE A 92 28.40 -11.51 0.48
N ASN A 93 29.14 -11.09 1.51
CA ASN A 93 29.15 -11.74 2.83
C ASN A 93 28.23 -11.02 3.80
N TYR A 94 27.33 -11.76 4.44
CA TYR A 94 26.63 -11.32 5.64
C TYR A 94 27.60 -11.16 6.82
N ASP A 95 27.17 -10.43 7.85
CA ASP A 95 27.95 -10.30 9.07
C ASP A 95 27.85 -11.56 9.94
N ASN A 96 28.83 -12.46 9.82
CA ASN A 96 28.94 -13.68 10.63
C ASN A 96 28.83 -13.43 12.14
N ASP A 97 29.20 -12.24 12.62
CA ASP A 97 29.06 -11.91 14.04
C ASP A 97 27.57 -11.70 14.37
N LYS A 98 26.80 -11.06 13.50
CA LYS A 98 25.35 -10.87 13.69
C LYS A 98 24.53 -12.12 13.36
N PHE A 99 24.98 -12.93 12.41
CA PHE A 99 24.27 -14.09 11.86
C PHE A 99 25.12 -15.36 11.94
N PRO A 100 25.48 -15.85 13.16
CA PRO A 100 26.44 -16.94 13.32
C PRO A 100 25.95 -18.29 12.76
N SER A 101 24.64 -18.50 12.67
CA SER A 101 24.02 -19.68 12.02
C SER A 101 23.80 -19.50 10.51
N GLY A 102 24.15 -18.34 9.95
CA GLY A 102 24.00 -18.00 8.54
C GLY A 102 22.58 -17.59 8.11
N MET A 103 22.51 -16.84 7.01
CA MET A 103 21.25 -16.28 6.49
C MET A 103 20.23 -17.36 6.12
N LYS A 104 20.67 -18.53 5.63
CA LYS A 104 19.76 -19.64 5.32
C LYS A 104 19.03 -20.16 6.56
N ASN A 105 19.72 -20.34 7.70
CA ASN A 105 19.07 -20.80 8.95
C ASN A 105 18.07 -19.76 9.49
N LEU A 106 18.29 -18.48 9.21
CA LEU A 106 17.33 -17.42 9.52
C LEU A 106 16.11 -17.49 8.58
N SER A 107 16.33 -17.68 7.27
CA SER A 107 15.23 -17.82 6.30
C SER A 107 14.39 -19.07 6.57
N ASP A 108 15.04 -20.22 6.82
CA ASP A 108 14.36 -21.48 7.16
C ASP A 108 13.41 -21.30 8.37
N TYR A 109 13.85 -20.61 9.43
CA TYR A 109 13.03 -20.28 10.62
C TYR A 109 11.83 -19.37 10.30
N ILE A 110 11.97 -18.47 9.32
CA ILE A 110 10.92 -17.56 8.85
C ILE A 110 9.91 -18.33 7.97
N HIS A 111 10.40 -19.19 7.07
CA HIS A 111 9.59 -20.06 6.23
C HIS A 111 8.77 -21.08 7.05
N GLU A 112 9.34 -21.64 8.12
CA GLU A 112 8.64 -22.51 9.10
C GLU A 112 7.39 -21.83 9.72
N ARG A 113 7.31 -20.50 9.71
CA ARG A 113 6.19 -19.71 10.24
C ARG A 113 5.14 -19.34 9.19
N GLY A 114 5.35 -19.69 7.92
CA GLY A 114 4.52 -19.24 6.80
C GLY A 114 4.74 -17.77 6.43
N LEU A 115 5.92 -17.22 6.79
CA LEU A 115 6.41 -15.90 6.37
C LEU A 115 7.37 -16.07 5.18
N LEU A 116 7.68 -14.97 4.50
CA LEU A 116 8.62 -14.86 3.39
C LEU A 116 9.78 -13.95 3.80
N PHE A 117 11.01 -14.29 3.42
CA PHE A 117 12.19 -13.56 3.87
C PHE A 117 12.66 -12.54 2.83
N GLY A 118 12.69 -11.26 3.22
CA GLY A 118 13.20 -10.16 2.40
C GLY A 118 14.56 -9.65 2.86
N ILE A 119 15.38 -9.27 1.90
CA ILE A 119 16.71 -8.69 2.13
C ILE A 119 16.83 -7.32 1.44
N TYR A 120 17.92 -6.61 1.73
CA TYR A 120 18.21 -5.29 1.21
C TYR A 120 19.56 -5.25 0.48
N SER A 121 19.65 -4.47 -0.60
CA SER A 121 20.92 -4.02 -1.17
C SER A 121 20.72 -2.67 -1.89
N SER A 122 21.74 -2.20 -2.60
CA SER A 122 21.71 -0.98 -3.42
C SER A 122 22.23 -1.27 -4.83
N ALA A 123 21.67 -0.58 -5.83
CA ALA A 123 22.12 -0.49 -7.23
C ALA A 123 23.48 0.22 -7.40
N GLY A 124 24.23 0.40 -6.32
CA GLY A 124 25.51 1.09 -6.28
C GLY A 124 26.64 0.28 -5.70
N PHE A 125 27.85 0.85 -5.77
CA PHE A 125 29.04 0.24 -5.15
C PHE A 125 28.89 0.07 -3.64
N TRP A 126 28.06 0.90 -3.02
CA TRP A 126 27.81 0.93 -1.59
C TRP A 126 26.31 1.05 -1.30
N THR A 127 25.87 0.55 -0.15
CA THR A 127 24.57 0.89 0.43
C THR A 127 24.56 2.31 1.00
N CYS A 128 23.40 2.81 1.40
CA CYS A 128 23.30 4.13 2.02
C CYS A 128 24.09 4.22 3.34
N GLN A 129 24.14 3.15 4.14
CA GLN A 129 25.01 3.03 5.32
C GLN A 129 26.45 2.57 5.00
N ARG A 130 26.88 2.69 3.73
CA ARG A 130 28.24 2.39 3.22
C ARG A 130 28.71 0.95 3.46
N ARG A 131 27.80 -0.02 3.38
CA ARG A 131 28.10 -1.45 3.26
C ARG A 131 28.29 -1.82 1.78
N PRO A 132 28.83 -3.00 1.42
CA PRO A 132 28.91 -3.42 0.03
C PRO A 132 27.52 -3.39 -0.64
N GLY A 133 27.37 -2.57 -1.68
CA GLY A 133 26.20 -2.60 -2.58
C GLY A 133 26.47 -3.53 -3.76
N SER A 134 25.44 -3.85 -4.54
CA SER A 134 25.44 -4.95 -5.52
C SER A 134 25.88 -4.56 -6.93
N LEU A 135 26.27 -3.31 -7.17
CA LEU A 135 26.62 -2.84 -8.51
C LEU A 135 27.76 -3.63 -9.17
N PHE A 136 27.53 -4.07 -10.41
CA PHE A 136 28.38 -4.95 -11.19
C PHE A 136 28.63 -6.33 -10.54
N ARG A 137 27.77 -6.73 -9.59
CA ARG A 137 27.81 -8.01 -8.85
C ARG A 137 26.42 -8.64 -8.75
N GLU A 138 25.44 -8.13 -9.49
CA GLU A 138 24.02 -8.46 -9.46
C GLU A 138 23.78 -9.98 -9.53
N ASP A 139 24.37 -10.63 -10.54
CA ASP A 139 24.27 -12.08 -10.78
C ASP A 139 24.76 -12.91 -9.59
N ILE A 140 25.91 -12.54 -9.02
CA ILE A 140 26.56 -13.27 -7.92
C ILE A 140 25.80 -13.02 -6.62
N ASP A 141 25.37 -11.78 -6.39
CA ASP A 141 24.67 -11.38 -5.17
C ASP A 141 23.29 -12.01 -5.08
N ALA A 142 22.51 -12.01 -6.16
CA ALA A 142 21.20 -12.69 -6.13
C ALA A 142 21.30 -14.22 -6.24
N GLN A 143 22.41 -14.78 -6.74
CA GLN A 143 22.74 -16.20 -6.52
C GLN A 143 22.96 -16.48 -5.02
N SER A 144 23.70 -15.63 -4.30
CA SER A 144 23.82 -15.72 -2.85
C SER A 144 22.45 -15.59 -2.16
N TYR A 145 21.63 -14.59 -2.50
CA TYR A 145 20.28 -14.41 -1.95
C TYR A 145 19.39 -15.63 -2.21
N ALA A 146 19.42 -16.18 -3.43
CA ALA A 146 18.71 -17.41 -3.78
C ALA A 146 19.18 -18.62 -2.95
N SER A 147 20.50 -18.77 -2.74
CA SER A 147 21.08 -19.85 -1.93
C SER A 147 20.68 -19.78 -0.45
N TRP A 148 20.39 -18.58 0.04
CA TRP A 148 19.92 -18.32 1.40
C TRP A 148 18.39 -18.40 1.55
N GLY A 149 17.65 -18.63 0.46
CA GLY A 149 16.19 -18.71 0.47
C GLY A 149 15.48 -17.37 0.56
N VAL A 150 16.04 -16.29 -0.01
CA VAL A 150 15.39 -14.97 -0.07
C VAL A 150 14.25 -14.95 -1.11
N ASP A 151 13.19 -14.22 -0.79
CA ASP A 151 11.96 -14.09 -1.59
C ASP A 151 11.68 -12.64 -2.06
N TYR A 152 12.27 -11.65 -1.38
CA TYR A 152 12.05 -10.21 -1.62
C TYR A 152 13.40 -9.45 -1.58
N LEU A 153 13.58 -8.47 -2.47
CA LEU A 153 14.73 -7.56 -2.49
C LEU A 153 14.29 -6.09 -2.52
N LYS A 154 14.56 -5.35 -1.44
CA LYS A 154 14.60 -3.88 -1.49
C LYS A 154 15.91 -3.48 -2.15
N TYR A 155 15.84 -2.80 -3.29
CA TYR A 155 17.02 -2.37 -4.04
C TYR A 155 17.09 -0.84 -4.08
N ASP A 156 17.94 -0.32 -3.21
CA ASP A 156 18.24 1.11 -3.04
C ASP A 156 19.00 1.70 -4.24
N ASN A 157 19.17 3.02 -4.26
CA ASN A 157 19.80 3.75 -5.36
C ASN A 157 21.02 4.58 -4.94
N CYS A 158 21.49 4.41 -3.71
CA CYS A 158 22.74 5.02 -3.22
C CYS A 158 23.96 4.55 -4.04
N TYR A 159 24.75 5.49 -4.58
CA TYR A 159 26.05 5.27 -5.28
C TYR A 159 25.98 4.47 -6.62
N ASN A 160 24.94 4.70 -7.43
CA ASN A 160 24.46 3.79 -8.49
C ASN A 160 25.10 3.83 -9.90
N LEU A 161 24.94 2.71 -10.63
CA LEU A 161 24.83 2.53 -12.09
C LEU A 161 23.77 1.39 -12.32
N ALA A 162 23.70 0.66 -13.45
CA ALA A 162 22.52 -0.19 -13.75
C ALA A 162 22.75 -1.56 -14.46
N LEU A 163 21.76 -2.47 -14.31
CA LEU A 163 21.52 -3.82 -14.93
C LEU A 163 22.33 -5.00 -14.33
N ASP A 164 22.05 -6.32 -14.53
CA ASP A 164 20.87 -7.25 -14.70
C ASP A 164 21.45 -8.66 -15.08
N ALA A 165 20.95 -9.90 -14.82
CA ALA A 165 19.66 -10.46 -14.36
C ALA A 165 19.82 -11.95 -13.86
N THR A 166 19.06 -12.43 -12.84
CA THR A 166 19.50 -13.61 -12.03
C THR A 166 18.65 -14.91 -11.99
N GLY A 167 17.46 -14.97 -12.61
CA GLY A 167 16.74 -16.23 -12.87
C GLY A 167 15.92 -16.90 -11.74
N ARG A 168 16.03 -16.49 -10.46
CA ARG A 168 15.03 -16.86 -9.41
C ARG A 168 13.89 -15.83 -9.41
N PRO A 169 12.61 -16.24 -9.28
CA PRO A 169 11.53 -15.32 -8.94
C PRO A 169 11.80 -14.68 -7.57
N ILE A 170 12.15 -13.40 -7.57
CA ILE A 170 12.36 -12.54 -6.40
C ILE A 170 11.55 -11.28 -6.64
N LEU A 171 10.79 -10.83 -5.65
CA LEU A 171 10.05 -9.58 -5.75
C LEU A 171 11.04 -8.40 -5.69
N TYR A 172 11.04 -7.54 -6.72
CA TYR A 172 11.99 -6.45 -6.86
C TYR A 172 11.33 -5.09 -6.55
N SER A 173 11.79 -4.46 -5.46
CA SER A 173 11.27 -3.20 -4.92
C SER A 173 12.29 -2.08 -5.19
N ILE A 174 12.03 -1.23 -6.18
CA ILE A 174 12.90 -0.15 -6.63
C ILE A 174 12.84 1.02 -5.63
N CYS A 175 13.96 1.37 -5.01
CA CYS A 175 14.05 2.41 -4.00
C CYS A 175 14.98 3.55 -4.47
N ASN A 176 14.49 4.34 -5.43
CA ASN A 176 15.19 5.50 -6.01
C ASN A 176 14.48 6.85 -5.75
N TRP A 177 13.60 6.90 -4.75
CA TRP A 177 12.94 8.12 -4.25
C TRP A 177 12.12 8.94 -5.25
N GLY A 178 11.69 8.34 -6.37
CA GLY A 178 10.99 9.04 -7.45
C GLY A 178 11.92 9.69 -8.48
N GLU A 179 13.25 9.55 -8.34
CA GLU A 179 14.20 10.07 -9.32
C GLU A 179 14.02 9.43 -10.70
N GLN A 180 14.09 10.25 -11.75
CA GLN A 180 13.85 9.81 -13.13
C GLN A 180 12.47 9.17 -13.36
N ASP A 181 11.48 9.59 -12.57
CA ASP A 181 10.05 9.32 -12.76
C ASP A 181 9.72 7.81 -12.92
N PRO A 182 10.04 6.97 -11.91
CA PRO A 182 10.09 5.51 -12.03
C PRO A 182 8.74 4.86 -12.30
N TRP A 183 7.62 5.54 -12.04
CA TRP A 183 6.29 5.11 -12.47
C TRP A 183 6.16 4.94 -14.00
N THR A 184 6.99 5.62 -14.79
CA THR A 184 6.98 5.53 -16.26
C THR A 184 7.69 4.28 -16.83
N TRP A 185 8.58 3.63 -16.08
CA TRP A 185 9.41 2.51 -16.57
C TRP A 185 9.54 1.33 -15.59
N GLY A 186 9.32 1.54 -14.29
CA GLY A 186 9.55 0.57 -13.22
C GLY A 186 8.79 -0.74 -13.42
N ALA A 187 7.54 -0.69 -13.90
CA ALA A 187 6.73 -1.85 -14.23
C ALA A 187 7.32 -2.77 -15.32
N GLY A 188 8.36 -2.34 -16.04
CA GLY A 188 9.11 -3.19 -16.97
C GLY A 188 10.12 -4.12 -16.29
N ILE A 189 10.63 -3.76 -15.11
CA ILE A 189 11.72 -4.47 -14.42
C ILE A 189 11.45 -4.79 -12.94
N GLY A 190 10.46 -4.18 -12.29
CA GLY A 190 10.15 -4.34 -10.87
C GLY A 190 8.67 -4.30 -10.51
N ASN A 191 8.39 -4.68 -9.26
CA ASN A 191 7.03 -4.87 -8.74
C ASN A 191 6.53 -3.72 -7.86
N SER A 192 7.44 -2.87 -7.39
CA SER A 192 7.11 -1.57 -6.80
C SER A 192 8.24 -0.58 -7.02
N TRP A 193 7.92 0.71 -6.95
CA TRP A 193 8.89 1.80 -7.08
C TRP A 193 8.55 2.98 -6.15
N ARG A 194 9.53 3.40 -5.35
CA ARG A 194 9.41 4.57 -4.46
C ARG A 194 9.13 5.83 -5.28
N THR A 195 8.09 6.58 -4.92
CA THR A 195 7.71 7.84 -5.61
C THR A 195 8.29 9.09 -4.95
N THR A 196 8.80 9.00 -3.72
CA THR A 196 9.27 10.12 -2.89
C THR A 196 10.50 9.77 -2.07
N GLY A 197 11.14 10.79 -1.48
CA GLY A 197 12.06 10.65 -0.34
C GLY A 197 11.42 9.93 0.86
N ASP A 198 12.24 9.60 1.86
CA ASP A 198 11.84 8.72 2.97
C ASP A 198 10.77 9.34 3.89
N ILE A 199 9.71 8.58 4.15
CA ILE A 199 8.67 8.98 5.10
C ILE A 199 9.25 9.10 6.51
N ASN A 200 8.71 10.05 7.26
CA ASN A 200 8.97 10.24 8.68
C ASN A 200 7.63 10.28 9.41
N ASP A 201 7.63 9.89 10.69
CA ASP A 201 6.44 9.84 11.53
C ASP A 201 5.97 11.25 11.95
N VAL A 202 5.41 11.98 10.99
CA VAL A 202 4.86 13.32 11.14
C VAL A 202 3.80 13.57 10.06
N TYR A 203 2.66 14.13 10.46
CA TYR A 203 1.51 14.30 9.57
C TYR A 203 1.75 15.30 8.43
N ARG A 204 2.45 16.40 8.72
CA ARG A 204 2.91 17.40 7.73
C ARG A 204 4.23 18.04 8.15
N VAL A 205 5.07 18.37 7.19
CA VAL A 205 6.29 19.15 7.37
C VAL A 205 6.06 20.54 6.80
N ASN A 206 5.97 21.56 7.66
CA ASN A 206 5.62 22.94 7.31
C ASN A 206 6.73 23.71 6.53
N LYS A 207 7.23 23.12 5.44
CA LYS A 207 8.22 23.64 4.49
C LYS A 207 7.86 23.10 3.11
N LYS A 208 7.79 23.96 2.08
CA LYS A 208 7.80 23.47 0.69
C LYS A 208 9.13 22.77 0.42
N GLN A 209 9.05 21.51 0.00
CA GLN A 209 10.17 20.66 -0.41
C GLN A 209 9.81 20.01 -1.75
N ASP A 210 10.82 19.60 -2.53
CA ASP A 210 10.60 18.64 -3.63
C ASP A 210 10.32 17.27 -3.00
N PRO A 211 9.20 16.58 -3.31
CA PRO A 211 8.88 15.29 -2.72
C PRO A 211 9.92 14.20 -3.01
N ARG A 212 10.80 14.35 -4.02
CA ARG A 212 11.93 13.43 -4.25
C ARG A 212 13.12 13.67 -3.32
N HIS A 213 13.26 14.91 -2.84
CA HIS A 213 14.40 15.38 -2.04
C HIS A 213 14.00 15.80 -0.61
N CYS A 214 12.80 15.47 -0.14
CA CYS A 214 12.35 15.86 1.19
C CYS A 214 13.08 15.08 2.30
N ASN A 215 13.44 15.79 3.37
CA ASN A 215 14.05 15.20 4.57
C ASN A 215 13.85 16.16 5.77
N PRO A 216 12.91 15.89 6.68
CA PRO A 216 11.90 14.82 6.63
C PRO A 216 10.84 15.05 5.54
N CYS A 217 10.27 13.97 5.01
CA CYS A 217 8.98 13.95 4.32
C CYS A 217 7.87 13.62 5.33
N GLY A 218 6.78 14.38 5.38
CA GLY A 218 5.59 14.04 6.16
C GLY A 218 4.54 13.31 5.32
N MET A 219 3.57 12.71 6.00
CA MET A 219 2.50 11.91 5.36
C MET A 219 1.74 12.72 4.29
N LEU A 220 1.36 13.97 4.59
CA LEU A 220 0.67 14.84 3.65
C LEU A 220 1.52 15.28 2.45
N GLU A 221 2.82 15.49 2.61
CA GLU A 221 3.69 15.87 1.48
C GLU A 221 3.87 14.70 0.51
N ILE A 222 3.94 13.46 1.02
CA ILE A 222 3.94 12.25 0.19
C ILE A 222 2.58 12.08 -0.48
N LEU A 223 1.48 12.15 0.27
CA LEU A 223 0.11 12.04 -0.26
C LEU A 223 -0.15 13.01 -1.42
N ASP A 224 0.18 14.28 -1.25
CA ASP A 224 -0.07 15.31 -2.27
C ASP A 224 0.80 15.13 -3.52
N SER A 225 1.93 14.43 -3.42
CA SER A 225 2.76 14.06 -4.57
C SER A 225 2.20 12.91 -5.43
N THR A 226 1.23 12.15 -4.91
CA THR A 226 0.61 11.01 -5.63
C THR A 226 -0.39 11.42 -6.71
N VAL A 227 -0.87 12.66 -6.67
CA VAL A 227 -1.93 13.15 -7.56
C VAL A 227 -1.43 13.22 -9.00
N GLY A 228 -2.03 12.44 -9.89
CA GLY A 228 -1.59 12.23 -11.28
C GLY A 228 -0.72 10.98 -11.49
N LEU A 229 -0.34 10.25 -10.44
CA LEU A 229 0.40 8.99 -10.53
C LEU A 229 -0.50 7.73 -10.48
N GLU A 230 -1.81 7.89 -10.27
CA GLU A 230 -2.73 6.80 -9.95
C GLU A 230 -2.86 5.77 -11.09
N GLY A 231 -2.69 6.22 -12.34
CA GLY A 231 -2.76 5.38 -13.54
C GLY A 231 -1.55 4.49 -13.81
N TYR A 232 -0.48 4.60 -13.02
CA TYR A 232 0.72 3.75 -13.16
C TYR A 232 0.68 2.50 -12.25
N SER A 233 -0.11 2.52 -11.16
CA SER A 233 -0.34 1.34 -10.31
C SER A 233 -1.32 0.35 -10.96
N LYS A 234 -0.95 -0.93 -11.02
CA LYS A 234 -1.76 -2.04 -11.56
C LYS A 234 -1.22 -3.39 -11.05
N PRO A 235 -1.97 -4.51 -11.15
CA PRO A 235 -1.45 -5.84 -10.81
C PRO A 235 -0.06 -6.11 -11.39
N GLY A 236 0.85 -6.57 -10.52
CA GLY A 236 2.26 -6.79 -10.82
C GLY A 236 3.21 -5.58 -10.69
N GLY A 237 2.73 -4.33 -10.53
CA GLY A 237 3.57 -3.13 -10.44
C GLY A 237 2.90 -1.90 -9.81
N PHE A 238 3.45 -1.38 -8.71
CA PHE A 238 2.81 -0.34 -7.88
C PHE A 238 3.72 0.84 -7.49
N ASN A 239 3.11 2.03 -7.38
CA ASN A 239 3.71 3.16 -6.66
C ASN A 239 3.93 2.78 -5.18
N ASP A 240 5.15 2.96 -4.66
CA ASP A 240 5.51 2.77 -3.26
C ASP A 240 5.62 4.13 -2.56
N LEU A 241 4.72 4.36 -1.59
CA LEU A 241 4.64 5.57 -0.77
C LEU A 241 5.51 5.46 0.50
N ASP A 242 6.40 4.47 0.54
CA ASP A 242 7.21 4.04 1.68
C ASP A 242 6.39 3.47 2.85
N MET A 243 7.12 2.99 3.87
CA MET A 243 6.61 2.22 5.00
C MET A 243 5.53 2.92 5.85
N LEU A 244 4.69 2.10 6.48
CA LEU A 244 3.69 2.52 7.45
C LEU A 244 4.36 2.90 8.78
N GLU A 245 4.47 4.21 9.04
CA GLU A 245 4.80 4.79 10.36
C GLU A 245 3.75 4.51 11.47
N VAL A 246 2.71 3.72 11.19
CA VAL A 246 1.60 3.40 12.11
C VAL A 246 2.12 2.85 13.45
N GLY A 247 2.08 3.69 14.48
CA GLY A 247 2.47 3.33 15.86
C GLY A 247 3.90 3.70 16.27
N ASN A 248 4.66 4.46 15.48
CA ASN A 248 6.03 4.89 15.85
C ASN A 248 6.07 6.05 16.87
N GLY A 249 4.96 6.76 17.08
CA GLY A 249 4.71 7.67 18.21
C GLY A 249 4.68 9.17 17.90
N GLY A 250 4.97 9.58 16.66
CA GLY A 250 5.02 10.97 16.20
C GLY A 250 3.70 11.52 15.65
N MET A 251 2.78 10.67 15.21
CA MET A 251 1.40 11.04 14.84
C MET A 251 0.35 10.54 15.84
N THR A 252 -0.85 11.13 15.79
CA THR A 252 -2.03 10.72 16.56
C THR A 252 -2.74 9.50 15.96
N HIS A 253 -3.63 8.86 16.73
CA HIS A 253 -4.41 7.70 16.28
C HIS A 253 -5.28 7.99 15.05
N GLU A 254 -5.89 9.18 14.95
CA GLU A 254 -6.68 9.58 13.77
C GLU A 254 -5.81 9.82 12.54
N GLU A 255 -4.62 10.43 12.72
CA GLU A 255 -3.63 10.58 11.64
C GLU A 255 -3.11 9.22 11.16
N TYR A 256 -2.88 8.24 12.04
CA TYR A 256 -2.52 6.88 11.65
C TYR A 256 -3.66 6.14 10.93
N LYS A 257 -4.92 6.31 11.33
CA LYS A 257 -6.08 5.77 10.59
C LYS A 257 -6.15 6.37 9.19
N THR A 258 -5.98 7.67 9.07
CA THR A 258 -5.90 8.41 7.80
C THR A 258 -4.78 7.87 6.90
N HIS A 259 -3.56 7.82 7.43
CA HIS A 259 -2.36 7.27 6.78
C HIS A 259 -2.60 5.87 6.22
N PHE A 260 -3.02 4.93 7.09
CA PHE A 260 -3.29 3.54 6.71
C PHE A 260 -4.40 3.42 5.66
N SER A 261 -5.48 4.19 5.80
CA SER A 261 -6.61 4.20 4.85
C SER A 261 -6.19 4.67 3.45
N LEU A 262 -5.36 5.71 3.38
CA LEU A 262 -4.90 6.28 2.11
C LEU A 262 -3.86 5.37 1.45
N TRP A 263 -2.87 4.86 2.18
CA TRP A 263 -1.89 3.89 1.66
C TRP A 263 -2.60 2.64 1.11
N ALA A 264 -3.64 2.17 1.80
CA ALA A 264 -4.45 1.05 1.35
C ALA A 264 -5.15 1.34 0.01
N ALA A 265 -5.93 2.43 -0.07
CA ALA A 265 -6.71 2.76 -1.27
C ALA A 265 -5.87 3.24 -2.47
N LEU A 266 -4.70 3.82 -2.23
CA LEU A 266 -3.73 4.20 -3.28
C LEU A 266 -2.89 3.03 -3.81
N LYS A 267 -3.15 1.81 -3.30
CA LYS A 267 -2.42 0.58 -3.67
C LYS A 267 -0.90 0.68 -3.41
N SER A 268 -0.52 1.37 -2.33
CA SER A 268 0.84 1.30 -1.81
C SER A 268 1.11 -0.09 -1.20
N PRO A 269 2.36 -0.56 -1.17
CA PRO A 269 2.82 -1.55 -0.21
C PRO A 269 2.42 -1.17 1.23
N LEU A 270 1.81 -2.12 1.96
CA LEU A 270 1.49 -2.00 3.38
C LEU A 270 2.61 -2.65 4.20
N ILE A 271 3.75 -1.98 4.28
CA ILE A 271 4.95 -2.45 4.99
C ILE A 271 5.00 -1.79 6.38
N ILE A 272 4.73 -2.55 7.43
CA ILE A 272 4.80 -2.11 8.84
C ILE A 272 6.21 -1.61 9.17
N GLY A 273 6.29 -0.40 9.73
CA GLY A 273 7.53 0.24 10.16
C GLY A 273 7.77 0.28 11.68
N CYS A 274 6.86 -0.30 12.49
CA CYS A 274 6.90 -0.27 13.95
C CYS A 274 7.21 -1.63 14.59
N ASP A 275 7.49 -1.64 15.89
CA ASP A 275 7.81 -2.87 16.63
C ASP A 275 6.57 -3.71 16.97
N VAL A 276 6.24 -4.64 16.08
CA VAL A 276 5.10 -5.55 16.22
C VAL A 276 5.13 -6.46 17.46
N ARG A 277 6.27 -6.55 18.17
CA ARG A 277 6.38 -7.34 19.42
C ARG A 277 5.63 -6.67 20.59
N ASN A 278 5.36 -5.37 20.52
CA ASN A 278 4.73 -4.60 21.60
C ASN A 278 3.69 -3.59 21.06
N LEU A 279 2.77 -4.08 20.21
CA LEU A 279 1.67 -3.26 19.70
C LEU A 279 0.70 -2.86 20.81
N THR A 280 0.43 -1.55 20.93
CA THR A 280 -0.75 -1.07 21.66
C THR A 280 -2.02 -1.54 20.96
N ASP A 281 -3.13 -1.68 21.69
CA ASP A 281 -4.40 -2.12 21.09
C ASP A 281 -4.85 -1.15 19.99
N GLY A 282 -4.72 0.17 20.19
CA GLY A 282 -5.01 1.18 19.15
C GLY A 282 -4.06 1.14 17.94
N THR A 283 -2.86 0.57 18.06
CA THR A 283 -1.98 0.28 16.91
C THR A 283 -2.43 -1.00 16.21
N ARG A 284 -2.79 -2.04 16.99
CA ARG A 284 -3.27 -3.33 16.49
C ARG A 284 -4.59 -3.16 15.73
N ASP A 285 -5.53 -2.36 16.23
CA ASP A 285 -6.83 -2.11 15.59
C ASP A 285 -6.70 -1.47 14.21
N ILE A 286 -5.67 -0.63 14.00
CA ILE A 286 -5.36 -0.06 12.68
C ILE A 286 -4.75 -1.15 11.78
N LEU A 287 -3.64 -1.76 12.22
CA LEU A 287 -2.90 -2.73 11.41
C LEU A 287 -3.68 -4.03 11.14
N SER A 288 -4.70 -4.34 11.93
CA SER A 288 -5.55 -5.53 11.76
C SER A 288 -6.90 -5.26 11.10
N ASN A 289 -7.14 -4.04 10.56
CA ASN A 289 -8.41 -3.74 9.92
C ASN A 289 -8.55 -4.42 8.54
N ALA A 290 -9.02 -5.66 8.56
CA ALA A 290 -9.23 -6.52 7.39
C ALA A 290 -10.09 -5.88 6.28
N GLU A 291 -11.00 -4.96 6.59
CA GLU A 291 -11.84 -4.29 5.58
C GLU A 291 -11.04 -3.22 4.80
N ILE A 292 -10.12 -2.52 5.48
CA ILE A 292 -9.18 -1.59 4.83
C ILE A 292 -8.09 -2.37 4.07
N ILE A 293 -7.62 -3.49 4.61
CA ILE A 293 -6.69 -4.38 3.91
C ILE A 293 -7.34 -4.98 2.65
N ALA A 294 -8.62 -5.35 2.70
CA ALA A 294 -9.37 -5.81 1.52
C ALA A 294 -9.51 -4.73 0.44
N VAL A 295 -9.59 -3.44 0.80
CA VAL A 295 -9.51 -2.34 -0.19
C VAL A 295 -8.15 -2.30 -0.88
N ASN A 296 -7.04 -2.50 -0.15
CA ASN A 296 -5.70 -2.60 -0.73
C ASN A 296 -5.60 -3.83 -1.66
N GLN A 297 -5.97 -5.00 -1.14
CA GLN A 297 -5.88 -6.31 -1.80
C GLN A 297 -7.02 -6.59 -2.81
N ASP A 298 -7.82 -5.59 -3.19
CA ASP A 298 -8.85 -5.77 -4.23
C ASP A 298 -8.20 -6.03 -5.61
N PRO A 299 -8.54 -7.15 -6.29
CA PRO A 299 -7.80 -7.69 -7.43
C PRO A 299 -7.88 -6.87 -8.73
N LEU A 300 -8.65 -5.77 -8.80
CA LEU A 300 -8.45 -4.79 -9.88
C LEU A 300 -7.07 -4.12 -9.81
N GLY A 301 -6.46 -4.04 -8.61
CA GLY A 301 -5.19 -3.35 -8.37
C GLY A 301 -5.20 -1.84 -8.72
N GLN A 302 -6.38 -1.25 -8.94
CA GLN A 302 -6.53 0.14 -9.35
C GLN A 302 -6.41 1.08 -8.14
N SER A 303 -5.57 2.10 -8.26
CA SER A 303 -5.45 3.18 -7.27
C SER A 303 -6.73 4.01 -7.20
N ALA A 304 -7.15 4.37 -5.99
CA ALA A 304 -8.02 5.53 -5.80
C ALA A 304 -7.31 6.81 -6.29
N LYS A 305 -8.09 7.85 -6.60
CA LYS A 305 -7.62 9.16 -7.04
C LYS A 305 -8.33 10.28 -6.28
N LEU A 306 -7.68 11.44 -6.20
CA LEU A 306 -8.28 12.65 -5.64
C LEU A 306 -9.39 13.13 -6.59
N VAL A 307 -10.66 13.06 -6.17
CA VAL A 307 -11.81 13.50 -6.99
C VAL A 307 -12.31 14.89 -6.60
N PHE A 308 -12.04 15.34 -5.38
CA PHE A 308 -12.38 16.69 -4.93
C PHE A 308 -11.48 17.12 -3.77
N ARG A 309 -11.07 18.40 -3.77
CA ARG A 309 -10.35 19.06 -2.68
C ARG A 309 -10.98 20.42 -2.45
N LYS A 310 -11.41 20.70 -1.21
CA LYS A 310 -11.96 22.00 -0.83
C LYS A 310 -10.90 22.81 -0.08
N ASP A 311 -10.30 23.80 -0.73
CA ASP A 311 -9.47 24.85 -0.10
C ASP A 311 -8.37 24.33 0.87
N ASN A 312 -7.88 23.10 0.64
CA ASN A 312 -7.05 22.30 1.55
C ASN A 312 -7.67 21.95 2.93
N SER A 313 -8.95 22.25 3.20
CA SER A 313 -9.64 21.88 4.44
C SER A 313 -10.07 20.40 4.47
N TYR A 314 -10.50 19.83 3.35
CA TYR A 314 -10.77 18.40 3.22
C TYR A 314 -10.54 17.89 1.79
N ASP A 315 -10.30 16.57 1.70
CA ASP A 315 -10.26 15.81 0.46
C ASP A 315 -11.40 14.79 0.38
N VAL A 316 -11.79 14.47 -0.85
CA VAL A 316 -12.49 13.24 -1.21
C VAL A 316 -11.62 12.49 -2.21
N TRP A 317 -11.18 11.29 -1.83
CA TRP A 317 -10.52 10.34 -2.72
C TRP A 317 -11.49 9.19 -3.04
N ALA A 318 -11.46 8.67 -4.27
CA ALA A 318 -12.34 7.56 -4.67
C ALA A 318 -11.69 6.64 -5.70
N GLY A 319 -12.08 5.37 -5.73
CA GLY A 319 -11.57 4.34 -6.64
C GLY A 319 -12.60 3.25 -6.94
N LYS A 320 -12.47 2.59 -8.11
CA LYS A 320 -13.27 1.39 -8.42
C LYS A 320 -12.73 0.19 -7.64
N LEU A 321 -13.64 -0.66 -7.17
CA LEU A 321 -13.33 -1.99 -6.60
C LEU A 321 -13.93 -3.08 -7.50
N SER A 322 -13.49 -4.32 -7.28
CA SER A 322 -13.95 -5.51 -7.99
C SER A 322 -15.46 -5.70 -7.84
N GLU A 323 -16.08 -6.22 -8.91
CA GLU A 323 -17.52 -6.46 -8.94
C GLU A 323 -17.85 -7.74 -8.16
N GLU A 324 -18.80 -7.65 -7.24
CA GLU A 324 -19.12 -8.71 -6.29
C GLU A 324 -20.57 -9.15 -6.53
N TYR A 325 -20.76 -10.42 -6.90
CA TYR A 325 -22.06 -10.96 -7.35
C TYR A 325 -22.72 -10.15 -8.50
N GLY A 326 -21.91 -9.50 -9.35
CA GLY A 326 -22.38 -8.63 -10.44
C GLY A 326 -22.81 -7.22 -9.99
N LEU A 327 -22.58 -6.85 -8.72
CA LEU A 327 -22.76 -5.50 -8.22
C LEU A 327 -21.46 -4.70 -8.36
N GLN A 328 -21.56 -3.49 -8.88
CA GLN A 328 -20.41 -2.60 -9.01
C GLN A 328 -20.05 -2.00 -7.65
N ASN A 329 -18.76 -2.07 -7.29
CA ASN A 329 -18.24 -1.56 -6.02
C ASN A 329 -17.20 -0.44 -6.22
N GLY A 330 -17.01 0.37 -5.19
CA GLY A 330 -15.93 1.35 -5.09
C GLY A 330 -15.59 1.66 -3.64
N VAL A 331 -14.46 2.35 -3.44
CA VAL A 331 -14.09 2.96 -2.17
C VAL A 331 -14.22 4.47 -2.27
N ALA A 332 -14.67 5.11 -1.19
CA ALA A 332 -14.57 6.55 -1.01
C ALA A 332 -13.94 6.88 0.35
N ILE A 333 -13.01 7.83 0.36
CA ILE A 333 -12.31 8.32 1.54
C ILE A 333 -12.67 9.80 1.71
N LEU A 334 -13.37 10.11 2.80
CA LEU A 334 -13.72 11.46 3.19
C LEU A 334 -12.73 11.88 4.29
N PHE A 335 -11.73 12.68 3.91
CA PHE A 335 -10.56 12.97 4.73
C PHE A 335 -10.56 14.44 5.19
N ASN A 336 -10.64 14.65 6.51
CA ASN A 336 -10.48 15.97 7.11
C ASN A 336 -8.98 16.34 7.14
N ARG A 337 -8.53 17.21 6.24
CA ARG A 337 -7.14 17.70 6.22
C ARG A 337 -6.86 18.74 7.30
N GLY A 338 -7.90 19.41 7.79
CA GLY A 338 -7.81 20.57 8.67
C GLY A 338 -7.69 20.23 10.15
N ASP A 339 -7.10 21.18 10.87
CA ASP A 339 -6.68 21.05 12.28
C ASP A 339 -7.86 21.08 13.29
N THR A 340 -9.11 21.12 12.82
CA THR A 340 -10.35 21.11 13.63
C THR A 340 -11.39 20.13 13.07
N PRO A 341 -12.32 19.59 13.90
CA PRO A 341 -13.36 18.70 13.40
C PRO A 341 -14.34 19.39 12.45
N GLN A 342 -14.64 18.78 11.30
CA GLN A 342 -15.57 19.34 10.31
C GLN A 342 -16.50 18.29 9.68
N ASN A 343 -17.54 18.76 9.00
CA ASN A 343 -18.41 17.90 8.17
C ASN A 343 -17.81 17.81 6.76
N VAL A 344 -17.85 16.63 6.15
CA VAL A 344 -17.48 16.40 4.74
C VAL A 344 -18.69 15.86 4.00
N THR A 345 -18.95 16.41 2.82
CA THR A 345 -20.05 16.01 1.92
C THR A 345 -19.45 15.58 0.59
N MET A 346 -19.85 14.40 0.11
CA MET A 346 -19.46 13.89 -1.21
C MET A 346 -20.72 13.73 -2.07
N PRO A 347 -20.93 14.61 -3.06
CA PRO A 347 -21.87 14.37 -4.15
C PRO A 347 -21.44 13.16 -4.98
N PHE A 348 -22.36 12.24 -5.25
CA PHE A 348 -22.06 11.03 -6.03
C PHE A 348 -21.78 11.29 -7.51
N SER A 349 -22.04 12.49 -8.02
CA SER A 349 -21.56 12.92 -9.35
C SER A 349 -20.04 12.82 -9.48
N LEU A 350 -19.28 12.98 -8.37
CA LEU A 350 -17.83 12.75 -8.33
C LEU A 350 -17.43 11.28 -8.60
N LEU A 351 -18.37 10.34 -8.48
CA LEU A 351 -18.15 8.91 -8.64
C LEU A 351 -18.47 8.39 -10.05
N GLN A 352 -19.11 9.18 -10.91
CA GLN A 352 -19.45 8.78 -12.29
C GLN A 352 -18.28 8.15 -13.09
N PRO A 353 -17.00 8.55 -12.92
CA PRO A 353 -15.88 7.92 -13.64
C PRO A 353 -15.54 6.47 -13.22
N PHE A 354 -16.07 5.95 -12.12
CA PHE A 354 -15.77 4.58 -11.63
C PHE A 354 -16.92 3.59 -11.84
N PHE A 355 -18.13 4.10 -12.07
CA PHE A 355 -19.36 3.33 -12.15
C PHE A 355 -19.97 3.46 -13.55
N GLN A 356 -20.86 2.53 -13.90
CA GLN A 356 -21.61 2.53 -15.14
C GLN A 356 -23.10 2.43 -14.83
N LYS A 357 -23.92 3.16 -15.60
CA LYS A 357 -25.37 3.08 -15.49
C LYS A 357 -25.83 1.66 -15.86
N TYR A 358 -26.62 1.00 -15.01
CA TYR A 358 -27.26 -0.26 -15.38
C TYR A 358 -28.20 0.01 -16.57
N SER A 359 -27.95 -0.63 -17.71
CA SER A 359 -28.63 -0.28 -18.96
C SER A 359 -30.11 -0.70 -18.96
N THR A 360 -31.01 0.29 -18.98
CA THR A 360 -32.46 0.09 -19.05
C THR A 360 -33.01 0.32 -20.46
N ASP A 361 -32.55 -0.54 -21.37
CA ASP A 361 -33.10 -0.80 -22.71
C ASP A 361 -32.99 0.26 -23.81
N ASN A 362 -33.08 -0.20 -25.06
CA ASN A 362 -33.04 0.61 -26.28
C ASN A 362 -34.35 1.40 -26.52
N LYS A 363 -34.70 2.33 -25.63
CA LYS A 363 -35.87 3.22 -25.80
C LYS A 363 -35.47 4.65 -26.17
N THR A 364 -35.30 4.83 -27.49
CA THR A 364 -35.49 6.08 -28.26
C THR A 364 -35.03 7.39 -27.63
N ASN A 365 -34.03 8.02 -28.26
CA ASN A 365 -33.63 9.42 -28.03
C ASN A 365 -34.84 10.39 -28.07
N ASN A 366 -35.43 10.69 -26.91
CA ASN A 366 -36.46 11.72 -26.78
C ASN A 366 -35.85 12.95 -26.10
N THR A 367 -35.03 13.66 -26.87
CA THR A 367 -34.32 14.86 -26.45
C THR A 367 -35.29 16.03 -26.26
N ASN A 368 -35.94 16.14 -25.09
CA ASN A 368 -36.58 17.37 -24.58
C ASN A 368 -37.01 17.26 -23.10
N GLY A 369 -36.18 16.63 -22.26
CA GLY A 369 -36.35 16.64 -20.80
C GLY A 369 -35.00 16.68 -20.10
N THR A 370 -34.87 17.53 -19.08
CA THR A 370 -33.75 17.44 -18.13
C THR A 370 -33.93 16.18 -17.31
N SER A 371 -33.14 15.14 -17.61
CA SER A 371 -33.18 13.89 -16.86
C SER A 371 -32.71 14.14 -15.43
N ASN A 372 -33.63 14.05 -14.47
CA ASN A 372 -33.32 14.04 -13.03
C ASN A 372 -32.69 12.69 -12.67
N GLU A 373 -31.48 12.45 -13.16
CA GLU A 373 -30.75 11.24 -12.82
C GLU A 373 -30.19 11.30 -11.41
N VAL A 374 -30.38 10.20 -10.67
CA VAL A 374 -29.81 10.00 -9.35
C VAL A 374 -28.91 8.78 -9.36
N MET A 375 -27.82 8.86 -8.61
CA MET A 375 -27.02 7.71 -8.21
C MET A 375 -27.42 7.32 -6.78
N VAL A 376 -27.56 6.02 -6.55
CA VAL A 376 -28.00 5.42 -5.29
C VAL A 376 -27.00 4.35 -4.88
N PHE A 377 -26.47 4.47 -3.66
CA PHE A 377 -25.45 3.58 -3.13
C PHE A 377 -25.88 2.98 -1.79
N SER A 378 -25.54 1.71 -1.55
CA SER A 378 -25.38 1.21 -0.18
C SER A 378 -23.99 1.64 0.30
N ALA A 379 -23.89 2.14 1.52
CA ALA A 379 -22.64 2.62 2.10
C ALA A 379 -22.31 1.89 3.40
N ARG A 380 -21.10 1.32 3.48
CA ARG A 380 -20.55 0.65 4.67
C ARG A 380 -19.33 1.39 5.18
N ASP A 381 -19.31 1.78 6.45
CA ASP A 381 -18.15 2.40 7.11
C ASP A 381 -17.15 1.31 7.53
N LEU A 382 -15.93 1.36 6.99
CA LEU A 382 -14.92 0.32 7.17
C LEU A 382 -14.11 0.47 8.48
N TRP A 383 -14.26 1.58 9.21
CA TRP A 383 -13.70 1.76 10.55
C TRP A 383 -14.71 1.39 11.64
N LEU A 384 -15.98 1.75 11.47
CA LEU A 384 -17.06 1.33 12.36
C LEU A 384 -17.52 -0.12 12.12
N LYS A 385 -17.26 -0.67 10.91
CA LYS A 385 -17.75 -1.97 10.43
C LYS A 385 -19.28 -2.04 10.39
N GLU A 386 -19.93 -0.89 10.20
CA GLU A 386 -21.38 -0.70 10.18
C GLU A 386 -21.92 -0.41 8.78
N GLU A 387 -23.10 -0.96 8.46
CA GLU A 387 -23.91 -0.50 7.32
C GLU A 387 -24.56 0.85 7.66
N LEU A 388 -24.21 1.89 6.90
CA LEU A 388 -24.82 3.22 6.99
C LEU A 388 -26.14 3.32 6.20
N GLY A 389 -26.58 2.23 5.57
CA GLY A 389 -27.81 2.16 4.78
C GLY A 389 -27.65 2.68 3.35
N ILE A 390 -28.78 3.06 2.76
CA ILE A 390 -28.88 3.52 1.37
C ILE A 390 -28.85 5.05 1.32
N TRP A 391 -28.05 5.59 0.41
CA TRP A 391 -27.87 7.03 0.22
C TRP A 391 -28.18 7.42 -1.24
N VAL A 392 -28.77 8.60 -1.44
CA VAL A 392 -29.26 9.10 -2.73
C VAL A 392 -28.66 10.46 -3.03
N GLN A 393 -28.08 10.62 -4.24
CA GLN A 393 -27.32 11.78 -4.74
C GLN A 393 -26.03 12.16 -3.98
N GLU A 394 -25.97 12.04 -2.66
CA GLU A 394 -24.77 12.35 -1.87
C GLU A 394 -24.66 11.53 -0.57
N VAL A 395 -23.48 11.57 0.05
CA VAL A 395 -23.28 11.19 1.46
C VAL A 395 -22.62 12.34 2.22
N THR A 396 -23.17 12.66 3.39
CA THR A 396 -22.59 13.65 4.32
C THR A 396 -22.16 12.97 5.62
N THR A 397 -20.85 12.96 5.86
CA THR A 397 -20.22 12.49 7.11
C THR A 397 -19.93 13.68 8.02
N TYR A 398 -20.71 13.77 9.10
CA TYR A 398 -20.60 14.85 10.09
C TYR A 398 -19.38 14.67 11.00
N ASN A 399 -18.86 15.77 11.56
CA ASN A 399 -17.87 15.80 12.66
C ASN A 399 -16.78 14.70 12.53
N ILE A 400 -16.06 14.69 11.42
CA ILE A 400 -14.82 13.93 11.30
C ILE A 400 -13.79 14.64 12.21
N PRO A 401 -13.04 13.93 13.08
CA PRO A 401 -11.99 14.54 13.90
C PRO A 401 -10.97 15.33 13.08
N SER A 402 -10.24 16.24 13.75
CA SER A 402 -9.04 16.86 13.16
C SER A 402 -8.12 15.77 12.60
N HIS A 403 -7.67 15.95 11.36
CA HIS A 403 -6.78 15.02 10.62
C HIS A 403 -7.33 13.58 10.44
N GLY A 404 -8.58 13.34 10.80
CA GLY A 404 -9.23 12.03 10.75
C GLY A 404 -9.95 11.74 9.44
N VAL A 405 -10.49 10.52 9.34
CA VAL A 405 -11.03 9.95 8.10
C VAL A 405 -12.33 9.19 8.34
N VAL A 406 -13.21 9.19 7.34
CA VAL A 406 -14.25 8.16 7.15
C VAL A 406 -13.98 7.44 5.83
N VAL A 407 -13.98 6.10 5.86
CA VAL A 407 -13.76 5.26 4.68
C VAL A 407 -15.01 4.44 4.42
N LEU A 408 -15.54 4.53 3.20
CA LEU A 408 -16.77 3.88 2.79
C LEU A 408 -16.49 2.86 1.68
N LYS A 409 -16.92 1.60 1.84
CA LYS A 409 -17.24 0.76 0.68
C LYS A 409 -18.61 1.19 0.18
N LEU A 410 -18.69 1.44 -1.12
CA LEU A 410 -19.90 1.83 -1.83
C LEU A 410 -20.27 0.76 -2.84
N THR A 411 -21.51 0.28 -2.79
CA THR A 411 -22.06 -0.68 -3.78
C THR A 411 -23.20 0.01 -4.54
N LEU A 412 -23.10 0.06 -5.87
CA LEU A 412 -24.09 0.76 -6.70
C LEU A 412 -25.41 -0.01 -6.71
N VAL A 413 -26.43 0.58 -6.09
CA VAL A 413 -27.79 0.02 -6.00
C VAL A 413 -28.62 0.40 -7.21
N TYR A 414 -28.48 1.64 -7.70
CA TYR A 414 -29.17 2.14 -8.89
C TYR A 414 -28.50 3.40 -9.44
N TRP A 415 -28.57 3.59 -10.75
CA TRP A 415 -28.31 4.87 -11.41
C TRP A 415 -29.31 5.01 -12.57
N GLY A 416 -30.09 6.09 -12.56
CA GLY A 416 -31.07 6.40 -13.59
C GLY A 416 -32.07 7.43 -13.08
N ASP A 417 -33.27 7.45 -13.66
CA ASP A 417 -34.36 8.35 -13.29
C ASP A 417 -34.74 8.27 -11.80
N ASP A 418 -34.93 9.41 -11.14
CA ASP A 418 -35.31 9.49 -9.72
C ASP A 418 -36.68 8.86 -9.47
N ASP A 419 -37.68 9.08 -10.31
CA ASP A 419 -39.02 8.52 -10.11
C ASP A 419 -39.00 6.98 -10.13
N GLU A 420 -38.11 6.36 -10.90
CA GLU A 420 -37.80 4.93 -10.84
C GLU A 420 -36.98 4.54 -9.58
N ALA A 421 -36.01 5.33 -9.15
CA ALA A 421 -35.31 5.13 -7.87
C ALA A 421 -36.28 5.16 -6.67
N GLN A 422 -37.17 6.15 -6.63
CA GLN A 422 -38.22 6.31 -5.62
C GLN A 422 -39.15 5.10 -5.54
N LYS A 423 -39.48 4.47 -6.69
CA LYS A 423 -40.29 3.24 -6.76
C LYS A 423 -39.49 2.04 -6.24
N LEU A 424 -38.23 1.89 -6.67
CA LEU A 424 -37.32 0.83 -6.24
C LEU A 424 -37.10 0.84 -4.72
N LEU A 425 -36.82 2.02 -4.15
CA LEU A 425 -36.54 2.20 -2.72
C LEU A 425 -37.77 2.07 -1.81
N LYS A 426 -38.99 2.12 -2.38
CA LYS A 426 -40.26 1.83 -1.69
C LYS A 426 -40.70 0.36 -1.86
N SER A 427 -39.93 -0.47 -2.56
CA SER A 427 -40.24 -1.89 -2.73
C SER A 427 -39.93 -2.71 -1.47
N PRO A 428 -40.59 -3.86 -1.25
CA PRO A 428 -40.37 -4.70 -0.07
C PRO A 428 -38.92 -5.15 0.16
N LYS A 429 -38.07 -5.10 -0.87
CA LYS A 429 -36.63 -5.43 -0.80
C LYS A 429 -35.86 -4.54 0.19
N TYR A 430 -36.31 -3.30 0.41
CA TYR A 430 -35.62 -2.32 1.28
C TYR A 430 -36.40 -2.02 2.58
N ASN A 431 -37.43 -2.79 2.90
CA ASN A 431 -38.18 -2.64 4.15
C ASN A 431 -37.26 -2.75 5.38
N GLY A 432 -37.27 -1.73 6.24
CA GLY A 432 -36.43 -1.64 7.42
C GLY A 432 -34.99 -1.13 7.17
N THR A 433 -34.60 -0.90 5.91
CA THR A 433 -33.31 -0.27 5.58
C THR A 433 -33.40 1.24 5.84
N SER A 434 -32.37 1.84 6.43
CA SER A 434 -32.26 3.30 6.51
C SER A 434 -31.99 3.88 5.12
N ILE A 435 -32.80 4.84 4.68
CA ILE A 435 -32.67 5.51 3.37
C ILE A 435 -32.48 7.00 3.59
N HIS A 436 -31.42 7.55 2.99
CA HIS A 436 -30.96 8.93 3.17
C HIS A 436 -31.08 9.68 1.84
N TYR A 437 -32.04 10.60 1.76
CA TYR A 437 -32.27 11.47 0.62
C TYR A 437 -31.65 12.85 0.82
N ASN A 438 -31.19 13.50 -0.26
CA ASN A 438 -30.77 14.89 -0.26
C ASN A 438 -31.98 15.86 -0.18
N ASN A 439 -32.66 15.85 0.95
CA ASN A 439 -33.58 16.92 1.33
C ASN A 439 -32.82 17.87 2.27
N GLY A 440 -32.69 19.15 1.90
CA GLY A 440 -31.97 20.18 2.67
C GLY A 440 -32.54 20.50 4.07
N THR A 441 -33.53 19.75 4.55
CA THR A 441 -34.07 19.78 5.91
C THR A 441 -33.40 18.73 6.79
N SER A 442 -32.36 19.14 7.52
CA SER A 442 -31.53 18.26 8.34
C SER A 442 -32.22 17.77 9.63
N SER A 443 -33.00 16.69 9.54
CA SER A 443 -33.65 16.07 10.72
C SER A 443 -33.66 14.53 10.67
N ASN A 444 -32.57 13.89 11.14
CA ASN A 444 -32.60 12.68 12.01
C ASN A 444 -31.19 12.09 12.32
N ILE A 445 -30.16 12.40 11.54
CA ILE A 445 -28.80 11.80 11.69
C ILE A 445 -28.13 12.14 13.05
N HIS A 446 -28.59 13.18 13.73
CA HIS A 446 -28.14 13.58 15.09
C HIS A 446 -28.20 12.47 16.17
N LYS A 447 -29.01 11.41 15.99
CA LYS A 447 -29.26 10.41 17.04
C LYS A 447 -28.28 9.23 17.14
N ARG A 448 -27.34 9.04 16.20
CA ARG A 448 -26.31 7.96 16.31
C ARG A 448 -24.95 8.45 16.83
N ARG A 449 -24.45 9.60 16.38
CA ARG A 449 -23.12 10.12 16.80
C ARG A 449 -23.03 10.58 18.26
N THR A 450 -24.17 10.74 18.96
CA THR A 450 -24.21 11.07 20.40
C THR A 450 -23.85 9.91 21.34
N PHE A 451 -23.70 8.67 20.84
CA PHE A 451 -23.37 7.51 21.68
C PHE A 451 -21.87 7.23 21.86
N ILE A 452 -21.00 7.75 20.98
CA ILE A 452 -19.57 7.41 20.97
C ILE A 452 -18.83 8.02 22.17
N ASN A 453 -19.23 9.21 22.63
CA ASN A 453 -18.65 9.87 23.82
C ASN A 453 -19.15 9.28 25.17
N LYS A 454 -19.53 7.99 25.22
CA LYS A 454 -20.01 7.33 26.44
C LYS A 454 -19.42 5.94 26.72
N ARG A 455 -18.37 5.52 25.99
CA ARG A 455 -17.51 4.38 26.36
C ARG A 455 -16.04 4.67 26.07
N TRP A 456 -15.44 5.43 26.97
CA TRP A 456 -14.04 5.39 27.38
C TRP A 456 -14.03 5.51 28.91
#